data_AF-A0A8H8RAM0-F1
#
_entry.id   AF-A0A8H8RAM0-F1
#
_cell.length_a   1.000
_cell.length_b   1.000
_cell.length_c   1.000
_cell.angle_alpha   90.00
_cell.angle_beta   90.00
_cell.angle_gamma   90.00
#
_symmetry.space_group_name_H-M   'P 1'
#
loop_
_entity.id
_entity.type
_entity.pdbx_description
1 polymer ?
#
loop_
_entity_poly.entity_id
_entity_poly.type
_entity_poly.pdbx_seq_one_letter_code
_entity_poly.pdbx_strand_id
1 'polypeptide(L)'
;MPPAAAFDYYQALEVEKDADTEAITASYRRLARVHHPDKDRENPHATAKFQQIQEAYETLSNPAKRSSHDNPSRRPQGNPYSSYPSPYDSDDDKGYGYDEEDVIDELMEEFLRTRFSCSRPEFHGFGSYGPPPGYEGLDGMSEEEYQILKEEMKEERRWTEARHSEDRKFRMQEYMDRVEAARAKTEAKAQAKKAEEEKKHMSQEQREKTERVLQEKTWTSLNATTPAEKQSSCLHSKFWPKEQQKKKFKCAACGQKRGPTGYKCPHCAFLSCQGCLSKMNEKYNGT
;
A
#
# COMPACT_ATOMS: atom_id res chain seq x y z
N MET A 1 -40.74 3.98 26.92
CA MET A 1 -40.62 5.00 25.86
C MET A 1 -39.30 5.73 26.06
N PRO A 2 -38.34 5.66 25.13
CA PRO A 2 -37.10 6.40 25.27
C PRO A 2 -37.32 7.90 24.96
N PRO A 3 -36.65 8.80 25.68
CA PRO A 3 -36.79 10.25 25.51
C PRO A 3 -36.21 10.72 24.16
N ALA A 4 -36.92 11.66 23.53
CA ALA A 4 -36.59 12.19 22.21
C ALA A 4 -35.50 13.28 22.23
N ALA A 5 -34.80 13.37 21.09
CA ALA A 5 -33.85 14.40 20.65
C ALA A 5 -32.38 14.28 21.08
N ALA A 6 -31.85 13.06 21.12
CA ALA A 6 -30.44 12.81 20.77
C ALA A 6 -30.41 12.30 19.33
N PHE A 7 -29.53 12.85 18.50
CA PHE A 7 -29.34 12.41 17.12
C PHE A 7 -29.07 10.89 17.09
N ASP A 8 -29.83 10.12 16.30
CA ASP A 8 -29.66 8.66 16.27
C ASP A 8 -28.46 8.30 15.39
N TYR A 9 -27.30 8.11 16.03
CA TYR A 9 -26.05 7.75 15.35
C TYR A 9 -26.14 6.42 14.58
N TYR A 10 -26.98 5.47 15.03
CA TYR A 10 -27.17 4.21 14.33
C TYR A 10 -27.97 4.42 13.04
N GLN A 11 -28.99 5.28 13.09
CA GLN A 11 -29.75 5.67 11.91
C GLN A 11 -28.89 6.45 10.90
N ALA A 12 -28.00 7.32 11.38
CA ALA A 12 -27.10 8.10 10.53
C ALA A 12 -26.08 7.24 9.77
N LEU A 13 -25.65 6.12 10.35
CA LEU A 13 -24.79 5.15 9.70
C LEU A 13 -25.54 4.04 8.97
N GLU A 14 -26.88 4.07 8.96
CA GLU A 14 -27.72 3.00 8.37
C GLU A 14 -27.38 1.60 8.93
N VAL A 15 -27.06 1.51 10.23
CA VAL A 15 -26.71 0.25 10.89
C VAL A 15 -27.67 -0.06 12.03
N GLU A 16 -27.82 -1.36 12.33
CA GLU A 16 -28.59 -1.80 13.50
C GLU A 16 -27.83 -1.54 14.81
N LYS A 17 -28.55 -1.46 15.93
CA LYS A 17 -27.95 -1.21 17.24
C LYS A 17 -27.02 -2.33 17.72
N ASP A 18 -27.22 -3.54 17.20
CA ASP A 18 -26.42 -4.73 17.50
C ASP A 18 -25.27 -4.93 16.48
N ALA A 19 -25.02 -3.97 15.59
CA ALA A 19 -23.97 -4.07 14.58
C ALA A 19 -22.57 -4.15 15.21
N ASP A 20 -21.72 -4.98 14.60
CA ASP A 20 -20.31 -5.11 14.96
C ASP A 20 -19.49 -3.91 14.48
N THR A 21 -18.30 -3.70 15.06
CA THR A 21 -17.39 -2.60 14.71
C THR A 21 -16.97 -2.66 13.25
N GLU A 22 -16.84 -3.85 12.67
CA GLU A 22 -16.57 -4.07 11.25
C GLU A 22 -17.74 -3.56 10.37
N ALA A 23 -18.98 -3.85 10.76
CA ALA A 23 -20.17 -3.40 10.04
C ALA A 23 -20.36 -1.88 10.11
N ILE A 24 -20.08 -1.28 11.27
CA ILE A 24 -20.06 0.18 11.48
C ILE A 24 -19.02 0.84 10.56
N THR A 25 -17.83 0.25 10.49
CA THR A 25 -16.72 0.74 9.65
C THR A 25 -17.05 0.60 8.16
N ALA A 26 -17.60 -0.54 7.74
CA ALA A 26 -18.01 -0.77 6.36
C ALA A 26 -19.11 0.21 5.90
N SER A 27 -20.11 0.46 6.75
CA SER A 27 -21.17 1.41 6.41
C SER A 27 -20.67 2.86 6.36
N TYR A 28 -19.78 3.26 7.28
CA TYR A 28 -19.11 4.56 7.23
C TYR A 28 -18.35 4.74 5.92
N ARG A 29 -17.55 3.75 5.49
CA ARG A 29 -16.80 3.81 4.22
C ARG A 29 -17.73 3.97 3.01
N ARG A 30 -18.86 3.27 2.99
CA ARG A 30 -19.87 3.40 1.94
C ARG A 30 -20.48 4.80 1.91
N LEU A 31 -20.90 5.33 3.06
CA LEU A 31 -21.56 6.63 3.16
C LEU A 31 -20.58 7.79 2.92
N ALA A 32 -19.33 7.69 3.39
CA ALA A 32 -18.29 8.69 3.16
C ALA A 32 -17.95 8.85 1.67
N ARG A 33 -17.96 7.77 0.88
CA ARG A 33 -17.74 7.82 -0.58
C ARG A 33 -18.90 8.46 -1.36
N VAL A 34 -20.12 8.38 -0.81
CA VAL A 34 -21.34 8.93 -1.40
C VAL A 34 -21.47 10.41 -1.06
N HIS A 35 -21.26 10.79 0.21
CA HIS A 35 -21.45 12.15 0.70
C HIS A 35 -20.15 12.97 0.77
N HIS A 36 -19.12 12.59 0.01
CA HIS A 36 -17.85 13.30 0.00
C HIS A 36 -18.03 14.72 -0.58
N PRO A 37 -17.55 15.78 0.10
CA PRO A 37 -17.75 17.17 -0.33
C PRO A 37 -17.11 17.49 -1.69
N ASP A 38 -16.15 16.69 -2.15
CA ASP A 38 -15.53 16.83 -3.48
C ASP A 38 -16.39 16.26 -4.63
N LYS A 39 -17.29 15.31 -4.35
CA LYS A 39 -18.21 14.76 -5.36
C LYS A 39 -19.49 15.58 -5.47
N ASP A 40 -19.97 16.12 -4.35
CA ASP A 40 -21.20 16.90 -4.25
C ASP A 40 -20.91 18.40 -3.99
N ARG A 41 -20.00 19.00 -4.76
CA ARG A 41 -19.56 20.40 -4.58
C ARG A 41 -20.68 21.44 -4.77
N GLU A 42 -21.79 21.05 -5.39
CA GLU A 42 -22.94 21.92 -5.68
C GLU A 42 -24.04 21.86 -4.60
N ASN A 43 -23.97 20.92 -3.64
CA ASN A 43 -25.01 20.74 -2.64
C ASN A 43 -24.54 21.16 -1.23
N PRO A 44 -25.02 22.30 -0.68
CA PRO A 44 -24.60 22.77 0.64
C PRO A 44 -25.01 21.85 1.79
N HIS A 45 -25.94 20.92 1.56
CA HIS A 45 -26.36 19.93 2.55
C HIS A 45 -25.45 18.69 2.63
N ALA A 46 -24.55 18.48 1.67
CA ALA A 46 -23.61 17.34 1.69
C ALA A 46 -22.64 17.45 2.87
N THR A 47 -22.13 18.66 3.16
CA THR A 47 -21.26 18.93 4.30
C THR A 47 -21.94 18.62 5.63
N ALA A 48 -23.20 19.03 5.80
CA ALA A 48 -23.95 18.79 7.04
C ALA A 48 -24.23 17.30 7.27
N LYS A 49 -24.57 16.55 6.21
CA LYS A 49 -24.75 15.09 6.29
C LYS A 49 -23.44 14.36 6.57
N PHE A 50 -22.35 14.81 5.95
CA PHE A 50 -21.03 14.21 6.18
C PHE A 50 -20.57 14.41 7.64
N GLN A 51 -20.79 15.60 8.21
CA GLN A 51 -20.50 15.88 9.62
C GLN A 51 -21.30 14.96 10.56
N GLN A 52 -22.57 14.72 10.26
CA GLN A 52 -23.42 13.81 11.02
C GLN A 52 -22.95 12.35 10.96
N ILE A 53 -22.53 11.89 9.78
CA ILE A 53 -21.96 10.55 9.57
C ILE A 53 -20.65 10.39 10.34
N GLN A 54 -19.82 11.43 10.36
CA GLN A 54 -18.55 11.44 11.09
C GLN A 54 -18.76 11.36 12.61
N GLU A 55 -19.64 12.21 13.16
CA GLU A 55 -19.93 12.22 14.59
C GLU A 55 -20.49 10.87 15.08
N ALA A 56 -21.33 10.24 14.25
CA ALA A 56 -21.84 8.90 14.49
C ALA A 56 -20.73 7.86 14.54
N TYR A 57 -19.80 7.89 13.58
CA TYR A 57 -18.68 6.96 13.53
C TYR A 57 -17.73 7.15 14.72
N GLU A 58 -17.39 8.38 15.10
CA GLU A 58 -16.50 8.64 16.24
C GLU A 58 -17.07 8.15 17.58
N THR A 59 -18.40 8.17 17.71
CA THR A 59 -19.11 7.73 18.92
C THR A 59 -19.29 6.20 18.95
N LEU A 60 -19.62 5.60 17.80
CA LEU A 60 -19.94 4.17 17.70
C LEU A 60 -18.72 3.26 17.47
N SER A 61 -17.62 3.79 16.89
CA SER A 61 -16.38 3.03 16.65
C SER A 61 -15.64 2.70 17.94
N ASN A 62 -15.68 3.58 18.95
CA ASN A 62 -15.02 3.35 20.22
C ASN A 62 -15.98 2.70 21.23
N PRO A 63 -15.66 1.50 21.76
CA PRO A 63 -16.57 0.78 22.66
C PRO A 63 -16.89 1.55 23.96
N ALA A 64 -15.96 2.35 24.47
CA ALA A 64 -16.18 3.17 25.66
C ALA A 64 -17.15 4.34 25.38
N LYS A 65 -17.06 4.96 24.21
CA LYS A 65 -17.97 6.03 23.78
C LYS A 65 -19.36 5.49 23.45
N ARG A 66 -19.43 4.35 22.74
CA ARG A 66 -20.68 3.63 22.44
C ARG A 66 -21.42 3.25 23.71
N SER A 67 -20.73 2.67 24.69
CA SER A 67 -21.36 2.34 25.99
C SER A 67 -21.84 3.57 26.75
N SER A 68 -21.15 4.71 26.63
CA SER A 68 -21.56 5.98 27.27
C SER A 68 -22.78 6.59 26.60
N HIS A 69 -22.90 6.43 25.28
CA HIS A 69 -24.04 6.84 24.49
C HIS A 69 -25.27 5.96 24.76
N ASP A 70 -25.10 4.64 24.82
CA ASP A 70 -26.21 3.69 25.01
C ASP A 70 -26.74 3.69 26.46
N ASN A 71 -25.91 4.05 27.44
CA ASN A 71 -26.26 4.09 28.86
C ASN A 71 -25.89 5.43 29.53
N PRO A 72 -26.66 6.51 29.30
CA PRO A 72 -26.35 7.84 29.85
C PRO A 72 -26.42 7.90 31.39
N SER A 73 -27.04 6.92 32.05
CA SER A 73 -27.11 6.82 33.52
C SER A 73 -25.87 6.22 34.19
N ARG A 74 -24.89 5.70 33.42
CA ARG A 74 -23.58 5.24 33.92
C ARG A 74 -22.49 6.25 33.61
N ARG A 75 -22.59 7.49 34.12
CA ARG A 75 -21.40 8.36 34.21
C ARG A 75 -20.56 7.86 35.39
N PRO A 76 -19.36 7.27 35.20
CA PRO A 76 -18.49 6.96 36.32
C PRO A 76 -17.93 8.30 36.83
N GLN A 77 -18.16 8.64 38.09
CA GLN A 77 -17.34 9.64 38.76
C GLN A 77 -15.94 9.05 38.91
N GLY A 78 -15.03 9.35 37.98
CA GLY A 78 -13.66 8.82 37.97
C GLY A 78 -12.73 9.67 37.11
N ASN A 79 -11.57 10.00 37.69
CA ASN A 79 -10.49 10.85 37.19
C ASN A 79 -10.12 10.62 35.69
N PRO A 80 -10.09 11.67 34.83
CA PRO A 80 -9.82 11.54 33.40
C PRO A 80 -8.34 11.31 33.03
N TYR A 81 -7.46 11.12 34.02
CA TYR A 81 -6.00 11.08 33.83
C TYR A 81 -5.39 9.70 34.09
N SER A 82 -5.93 8.63 33.47
CA SER A 82 -5.26 7.32 33.51
C SER A 82 -5.77 6.35 32.44
N SER A 83 -5.63 6.71 31.15
CA SER A 83 -5.71 5.72 30.07
C SER A 83 -5.07 6.27 28.78
N TYR A 84 -3.75 6.46 28.80
CA TYR A 84 -2.96 6.50 27.58
C TYR A 84 -1.87 5.43 27.70
N PRO A 85 -1.77 4.48 26.75
CA PRO A 85 -0.66 3.56 26.70
C PRO A 85 0.63 4.33 26.39
N SER A 86 1.67 4.07 27.17
CA SER A 86 3.03 4.61 26.97
C SER A 86 3.60 4.12 25.62
N PRO A 87 4.11 5.01 24.74
CA PRO A 87 4.66 4.62 23.43
C PRO A 87 6.05 3.96 23.43
N TYR A 88 6.58 3.51 24.58
CA TYR A 88 7.86 2.82 24.65
C TYR A 88 7.67 1.46 25.33
N ASP A 89 7.36 0.43 24.54
CA ASP A 89 7.95 -0.90 24.69
C ASP A 89 7.51 -1.87 23.57
N SER A 90 8.43 -2.75 23.19
CA SER A 90 8.29 -3.99 22.40
C SER A 90 8.41 -3.94 20.87
N ASP A 91 9.60 -4.37 20.43
CA ASP A 91 9.85 -5.13 19.22
C ASP A 91 8.86 -6.31 19.07
N ASP A 92 8.06 -6.34 18.00
CA ASP A 92 7.44 -7.59 17.53
C ASP A 92 7.20 -7.52 16.00
N ASP A 93 8.01 -8.30 15.30
CA ASP A 93 7.90 -8.70 13.90
C ASP A 93 6.59 -9.47 13.69
N LYS A 94 5.60 -8.88 12.99
CA LYS A 94 4.51 -9.63 12.34
C LYS A 94 4.12 -9.00 11.00
N GLY A 95 4.59 -9.65 9.94
CA GLY A 95 4.10 -9.43 8.58
C GLY A 95 2.66 -9.94 8.41
N TYR A 96 1.82 -9.09 7.82
CA TYR A 96 0.53 -9.47 7.26
C TYR A 96 0.49 -9.08 5.78
N GLY A 97 0.06 -10.03 4.95
CA GLY A 97 0.05 -9.96 3.50
C GLY A 97 -1.07 -9.08 2.96
N TYR A 98 -0.76 -8.38 1.87
CA TYR A 98 -1.64 -7.47 1.14
C TYR A 98 -2.53 -8.25 0.16
N ASP A 99 -3.84 -8.00 0.22
CA ASP A 99 -4.82 -8.29 -0.81
C ASP A 99 -5.39 -6.94 -1.33
N GLU A 100 -5.62 -6.83 -2.64
CA GLU A 100 -5.70 -5.59 -3.46
C GLU A 100 -6.88 -4.61 -3.18
N GLU A 101 -7.41 -4.50 -1.96
CA GLU A 101 -8.46 -3.53 -1.59
C GLU A 101 -7.96 -2.35 -0.70
N ASP A 102 -6.68 -2.35 -0.33
CA ASP A 102 -6.04 -1.39 0.61
C ASP A 102 -5.76 0.03 0.05
N VAL A 103 -5.90 0.23 -1.26
CA VAL A 103 -5.58 1.54 -1.89
C VAL A 103 -6.54 2.65 -1.45
N ILE A 104 -7.76 2.30 -1.01
CA ILE A 104 -8.76 3.28 -0.59
C ILE A 104 -8.65 3.59 0.91
N ASP A 105 -8.15 2.65 1.72
CA ASP A 105 -7.94 2.86 3.15
C ASP A 105 -6.71 3.75 3.42
N GLU A 106 -5.62 3.57 2.68
CA GLU A 106 -4.44 4.44 2.78
C GLU A 106 -4.76 5.89 2.38
N LEU A 107 -5.53 6.09 1.30
CA LEU A 107 -5.91 7.41 0.80
C LEU A 107 -6.95 8.11 1.70
N MET A 108 -7.89 7.36 2.31
CA MET A 108 -8.88 7.94 3.22
C MET A 108 -8.32 8.19 4.62
N GLU A 109 -7.43 7.32 5.14
CA GLU A 109 -6.73 7.58 6.40
C GLU A 109 -5.73 8.73 6.25
N GLU A 110 -5.09 8.88 5.09
CA GLU A 110 -4.26 10.05 4.79
C GLU A 110 -5.11 11.32 4.65
N PHE A 111 -6.33 11.27 4.10
CA PHE A 111 -7.26 12.41 4.08
C PHE A 111 -7.73 12.81 5.50
N LEU A 112 -8.06 11.84 6.35
CA LEU A 112 -8.42 12.10 7.76
C LEU A 112 -7.21 12.62 8.55
N ARG A 113 -6.02 12.06 8.34
CA ARG A 113 -4.78 12.49 8.99
C ARG A 113 -4.31 13.85 8.47
N THR A 114 -4.46 14.16 7.19
CA THR A 114 -4.00 15.42 6.56
C THR A 114 -4.97 16.57 6.77
N ARG A 115 -6.28 16.31 6.77
CA ARG A 115 -7.31 17.35 6.96
C ARG A 115 -7.61 17.63 8.44
N PHE A 116 -7.39 16.67 9.35
CA PHE A 116 -7.54 16.88 10.80
C PHE A 116 -6.24 17.01 11.60
N SER A 117 -5.03 16.78 11.05
CA SER A 117 -3.77 17.17 11.74
C SER A 117 -3.38 18.63 11.53
N CYS A 118 -4.08 19.36 10.66
CA CYS A 118 -3.72 20.73 10.28
C CYS A 118 -4.94 21.66 10.22
N SER A 119 -5.76 21.71 11.29
CA SER A 119 -6.64 22.84 11.74
C SER A 119 -7.59 22.36 12.87
N ARG A 120 -7.11 22.15 14.11
CA ARG A 120 -7.05 23.08 15.26
C ARG A 120 -8.42 23.40 15.90
N PRO A 121 -8.54 23.23 17.24
CA PRO A 121 -8.62 24.38 18.14
C PRO A 121 -7.39 24.35 19.07
N GLU A 122 -6.62 25.43 19.22
CA GLU A 122 -6.99 26.44 20.21
C GLU A 122 -7.53 25.79 21.49
N PHE A 123 -6.71 24.95 22.12
CA PHE A 123 -6.76 24.88 23.56
C PHE A 123 -6.28 26.23 24.09
N HIS A 124 -7.21 27.17 24.18
CA HIS A 124 -7.17 28.22 25.19
C HIS A 124 -7.18 27.52 26.55
N GLY A 125 -5.99 27.24 27.04
CA GLY A 125 -5.81 26.72 28.38
C GLY A 125 -4.37 26.83 28.83
N PHE A 126 -3.81 28.04 28.69
CA PHE A 126 -3.15 28.68 29.83
C PHE A 126 -3.19 30.21 29.67
N GLY A 127 -4.40 30.76 29.59
CA GLY A 127 -4.68 32.11 30.08
C GLY A 127 -4.74 32.15 31.62
N SER A 128 -3.92 31.32 32.28
CA SER A 128 -3.81 31.26 33.73
C SER A 128 -2.36 30.96 34.11
N TYR A 129 -1.40 31.65 33.48
CA TYR A 129 -0.30 32.13 34.31
C TYR A 129 -1.02 33.12 35.28
N GLY A 130 -1.51 32.72 36.46
CA GLY A 130 -0.79 31.86 37.36
C GLY A 130 0.69 32.27 37.32
N PRO A 131 0.99 33.55 37.59
CA PRO A 131 2.37 34.03 37.62
C PRO A 131 3.19 33.04 38.47
N PRO A 132 4.43 32.75 38.06
CA PRO A 132 5.18 31.62 38.57
C PRO A 132 5.16 31.60 40.10
N PRO A 133 4.98 30.44 40.76
CA PRO A 133 4.94 30.36 42.20
C PRO A 133 6.27 30.91 42.75
N GLY A 134 6.20 32.09 43.37
CA GLY A 134 7.36 32.88 43.77
C GLY A 134 7.28 34.38 43.48
N TYR A 135 6.28 34.88 42.74
CA TYR A 135 6.13 36.34 42.48
C TYR A 135 5.30 37.08 43.57
N GLU A 136 5.68 36.96 44.84
CA GLU A 136 5.18 37.91 45.83
C GLU A 136 5.89 39.25 45.62
N GLY A 137 5.24 40.19 44.92
CA GLY A 137 5.64 41.60 44.85
C GLY A 137 5.98 42.11 43.46
N LEU A 138 5.01 42.74 42.81
CA LEU A 138 5.23 43.68 41.70
C LEU A 138 4.49 45.00 41.96
N ASP A 139 4.52 45.46 43.21
CA ASP A 139 4.30 46.88 43.51
C ASP A 139 5.68 47.53 43.57
N GLY A 140 6.08 48.23 42.50
CA GLY A 140 7.27 49.08 42.49
C GLY A 140 8.25 48.98 41.30
N MET A 141 8.01 48.15 40.29
CA MET A 141 8.85 48.17 39.08
C MET A 141 8.54 49.42 38.24
N SER A 142 9.59 50.11 37.81
CA SER A 142 9.46 51.24 36.89
C SER A 142 8.94 50.76 35.53
N GLU A 143 8.24 51.64 34.80
CA GLU A 143 7.73 51.36 33.46
C GLU A 143 8.85 50.85 32.52
N GLU A 144 10.08 51.34 32.73
CA GLU A 144 11.28 50.97 31.97
C GLU A 144 11.69 49.51 32.22
N GLU A 145 11.73 49.08 33.48
CA GLU A 145 12.08 47.69 33.84
C GLU A 145 11.03 46.70 33.31
N TYR A 146 9.75 47.09 33.28
CA TYR A 146 8.69 46.28 32.69
C TYR A 146 8.85 46.13 31.17
N GLN A 147 9.21 47.21 30.45
CA GLN A 147 9.43 47.11 29.01
C GLN A 147 10.67 46.29 28.68
N ILE A 148 11.75 46.38 29.47
CA ILE A 148 12.94 45.54 29.30
C ILE A 148 12.57 44.06 29.43
N LEU A 149 11.89 43.67 30.52
CA LEU A 149 11.47 42.28 30.74
C LEU A 149 10.54 41.77 29.63
N LYS A 150 9.65 42.62 29.12
CA LYS A 150 8.74 42.28 28.02
C LYS A 150 9.47 42.05 26.71
N GLU A 151 10.51 42.83 26.41
CA GLU A 151 11.35 42.62 25.23
C GLU A 151 12.23 41.37 25.39
N GLU A 152 12.80 41.10 26.57
CA GLU A 152 13.53 39.86 26.86
C GLU A 152 12.65 38.62 26.65
N MET A 153 11.43 38.61 27.18
CA MET A 153 10.48 37.50 26.95
C MET A 153 10.10 37.32 25.47
N LYS A 154 10.01 38.42 24.70
CA LYS A 154 9.77 38.35 23.26
C LYS A 154 10.97 37.78 22.52
N GLU A 155 12.18 38.16 22.93
CA GLU A 155 13.42 37.66 22.35
C GLU A 155 13.63 36.18 22.65
N GLU A 156 13.40 35.73 23.89
CA GLU A 156 13.41 34.31 24.24
C GLU A 156 12.38 33.50 23.43
N ARG A 157 11.18 34.05 23.22
CA ARG A 157 10.17 33.44 22.36
C ARG A 157 10.65 33.32 20.91
N ARG A 158 11.26 34.37 20.36
CA ARG A 158 11.84 34.33 19.00
C ARG A 158 12.93 33.27 18.88
N TRP A 159 13.84 33.18 19.85
CA TRP A 159 14.91 32.18 19.87
C TRP A 159 14.38 30.75 20.01
N THR A 160 13.39 30.54 20.88
CA THR A 160 12.76 29.23 21.04
C THR A 160 12.00 28.83 19.78
N GLU A 161 11.19 29.72 19.19
CA GLU A 161 10.47 29.48 17.94
C GLU A 161 11.41 29.17 16.77
N ALA A 162 12.53 29.90 16.65
CA ALA A 162 13.56 29.65 15.64
C ALA A 162 14.17 28.24 15.79
N ARG A 163 14.56 27.87 17.01
CA ARG A 163 15.10 26.53 17.31
C ARG A 163 14.10 25.41 17.00
N HIS A 164 12.82 25.59 17.37
CA HIS A 164 11.78 24.62 17.01
C HIS A 164 11.52 24.57 15.50
N SER A 165 11.70 25.69 14.78
CA SER A 165 11.61 25.73 13.32
C SER A 165 12.74 24.95 12.66
N GLU A 166 13.97 25.10 13.15
CA GLU A 166 15.13 24.36 12.68
C GLU A 166 15.00 22.87 12.99
N ASP A 167 14.57 22.49 14.19
CA ASP A 167 14.31 21.11 14.57
C ASP A 167 13.23 20.46 13.68
N ARG A 168 12.15 21.19 13.35
CA ARG A 168 11.14 20.70 12.38
C ARG A 168 11.74 20.49 10.99
N LYS A 169 12.61 21.39 10.52
CA LYS A 169 13.28 21.24 9.22
C LYS A 169 14.23 20.04 9.22
N PHE A 170 15.01 19.87 10.29
CA PHE A 170 15.93 18.74 10.43
C PHE A 170 15.17 17.41 10.43
N ARG A 171 14.11 17.28 11.24
CA ARG A 171 13.26 16.08 11.26
C ARG A 171 12.58 15.80 9.92
N MET A 172 12.12 16.86 9.23
CA MET A 172 11.56 16.72 7.88
C MET A 172 12.62 16.25 6.87
N GLN A 173 13.84 16.78 6.95
CA GLN A 173 14.94 16.37 6.08
C GLN A 173 15.32 14.90 6.33
N GLU A 174 15.47 14.50 7.59
CA GLU A 174 15.76 13.11 7.96
C GLU A 174 14.67 12.16 7.45
N TYR A 175 13.40 12.57 7.53
CA TYR A 175 12.29 11.81 6.95
C TYR A 175 12.43 11.67 5.43
N MET A 176 12.71 12.76 4.71
CA MET A 176 12.90 12.72 3.27
C MET A 176 14.09 11.82 2.87
N ASP A 177 15.21 11.93 3.57
CA ASP A 177 16.40 11.08 3.33
C ASP A 177 16.08 9.60 3.56
N ARG A 178 15.27 9.26 4.58
CA ARG A 178 14.79 7.89 4.81
C ARG A 178 13.88 7.39 3.68
N VAL A 179 12.99 8.24 3.18
CA VAL A 179 12.10 7.92 2.04
C VAL A 179 12.93 7.70 0.77
N GLU A 180 13.89 8.57 0.49
CA GLU A 180 14.80 8.42 -0.66
C GLU A 180 15.66 7.16 -0.54
N ALA A 181 16.21 6.87 0.64
CA ALA A 181 16.97 5.65 0.87
C ALA A 181 16.10 4.39 0.71
N ALA A 182 14.82 4.43 1.11
CA ALA A 182 13.88 3.33 0.88
C ALA A 182 13.60 3.15 -0.62
N ARG A 183 13.32 4.23 -1.36
CA ARG A 183 13.13 4.21 -2.82
C ARG A 183 14.37 3.65 -3.52
N ALA A 184 15.56 4.15 -3.20
CA ALA A 184 16.82 3.66 -3.76
C ALA A 184 17.03 2.17 -3.51
N LYS A 185 16.67 1.65 -2.32
CA LYS A 185 16.72 0.21 -2.03
C LYS A 185 15.75 -0.59 -2.91
N THR A 186 14.52 -0.10 -3.11
CA THR A 186 13.54 -0.78 -3.97
C THR A 186 13.98 -0.77 -5.44
N GLU A 187 14.51 0.34 -5.92
CA GLU A 187 15.05 0.46 -7.28
C GLU A 187 16.28 -0.42 -7.49
N ALA A 188 17.21 -0.46 -6.53
CA ALA A 188 18.37 -1.34 -6.59
C ALA A 188 17.96 -2.82 -6.63
N LYS A 189 16.95 -3.23 -5.85
CA LYS A 189 16.39 -4.59 -5.92
C LYS A 189 15.77 -4.89 -7.29
N ALA A 190 15.01 -3.94 -7.85
CA ALA A 190 14.41 -4.09 -9.18
C ALA A 190 15.47 -4.19 -10.28
N GLN A 191 16.52 -3.36 -10.22
CA GLN A 191 17.65 -3.41 -11.15
C GLN A 191 18.42 -4.72 -11.04
N ALA A 192 18.66 -5.21 -9.81
CA ALA A 192 19.32 -6.50 -9.59
C ALA A 192 18.51 -7.67 -10.17
N LYS A 193 17.18 -7.67 -9.96
CA LYS A 193 16.28 -8.68 -10.55
C LYS A 193 16.31 -8.64 -12.08
N LYS A 194 16.22 -7.45 -12.67
CA LYS A 194 16.30 -7.25 -14.12
C LYS A 194 17.65 -7.75 -14.68
N ALA A 195 18.75 -7.42 -14.02
CA ALA A 195 20.08 -7.89 -14.42
C ALA A 195 20.23 -9.42 -14.33
N GLU A 196 19.60 -10.06 -13.33
CA GLU A 196 19.56 -11.52 -13.23
C GLU A 196 18.74 -12.16 -14.36
N GLU A 197 17.58 -11.59 -14.68
CA GLU A 197 16.73 -12.03 -15.80
C GLU A 197 17.44 -11.87 -17.15
N GLU A 198 18.14 -10.75 -17.37
CA GLU A 198 18.96 -10.52 -18.56
C GLU A 198 20.10 -11.54 -18.67
N LYS A 199 20.78 -11.87 -17.56
CA LYS A 199 21.79 -12.94 -17.53
C LYS A 199 21.22 -14.31 -17.88
N LYS A 200 20.02 -14.65 -17.35
CA LYS A 200 19.32 -15.90 -17.70
C LYS A 200 18.96 -15.93 -19.18
N HIS A 201 18.43 -14.84 -19.72
CA HIS A 201 18.10 -14.71 -21.13
C HIS A 201 19.34 -14.85 -22.02
N MET A 202 20.44 -14.16 -21.71
CA MET A 202 21.71 -14.27 -22.44
C MET A 202 22.27 -15.70 -22.39
N SER A 203 22.21 -16.37 -21.24
CA SER A 203 22.66 -17.76 -21.11
C SER A 203 21.79 -18.72 -21.95
N GLN A 204 20.47 -18.53 -21.96
CA GLN A 204 19.56 -19.30 -22.81
C GLN A 204 19.87 -19.05 -24.29
N GLU A 205 20.05 -17.80 -24.72
CA GLU A 205 20.37 -17.46 -26.10
C GLU A 205 21.71 -18.07 -26.54
N GLN A 206 22.72 -18.07 -25.67
CA GLN A 206 23.99 -18.76 -25.94
C GLN A 206 23.81 -20.26 -26.12
N ARG A 207 23.01 -20.92 -25.26
CA ARG A 207 22.69 -22.35 -25.41
C ARG A 207 21.99 -22.63 -26.73
N GLU A 208 20.97 -21.84 -27.09
CA GLU A 208 20.27 -21.96 -28.37
C GLU A 208 21.21 -21.77 -29.57
N LYS A 209 22.15 -20.81 -29.50
CA LYS A 209 23.18 -20.62 -30.53
C LYS A 209 24.11 -21.83 -30.63
N THR A 210 24.56 -22.38 -29.50
CA THR A 210 25.43 -23.58 -29.50
C THR A 210 24.71 -24.81 -30.06
N GLU A 211 23.43 -25.01 -29.73
CA GLU A 211 22.61 -26.10 -30.28
C GLU A 211 22.43 -25.96 -31.80
N ARG A 212 22.19 -24.72 -32.30
CA ARG A 212 22.13 -24.45 -33.75
C ARG A 212 23.42 -24.82 -34.47
N VAL A 213 24.56 -24.40 -33.94
CA VAL A 213 25.88 -24.73 -34.54
C VAL A 213 26.13 -26.24 -34.52
N LEU A 214 25.75 -26.94 -33.45
CA LEU A 214 25.89 -28.39 -33.38
C LEU A 214 25.03 -29.07 -34.45
N GLN A 215 23.78 -28.65 -34.59
CA GLN A 215 22.85 -29.20 -35.58
C GLN A 215 23.34 -29.00 -37.02
N GLU A 216 23.90 -27.82 -37.34
CA GLU A 216 24.49 -27.53 -38.66
C GLU A 216 25.70 -28.42 -38.95
N LYS A 217 26.57 -28.64 -37.95
CA LYS A 217 27.71 -29.58 -38.08
C LYS A 217 27.22 -31.00 -38.35
N THR A 218 26.21 -31.47 -37.62
CA THR A 218 25.63 -32.81 -37.82
C THR A 218 25.01 -32.97 -39.21
N TRP A 219 24.28 -31.97 -39.72
CA TRP A 219 23.74 -32.03 -41.08
C TRP A 219 24.84 -32.03 -42.14
N THR A 220 25.91 -31.27 -41.92
CA THR A 220 27.07 -31.23 -42.82
C THR A 220 27.78 -32.59 -42.85
N SER A 221 27.98 -33.24 -41.70
CA SER A 221 28.62 -34.56 -41.66
C SER A 221 27.77 -35.67 -42.27
N LEU A 222 26.44 -35.53 -42.26
CA LEU A 222 25.49 -36.47 -42.87
C LEU A 222 25.16 -36.14 -44.33
N ASN A 223 25.74 -35.08 -44.92
CA ASN A 223 25.40 -34.57 -46.25
C ASN A 223 23.89 -34.34 -46.44
N ALA A 224 23.17 -33.97 -45.37
CA ALA A 224 21.73 -33.74 -45.40
C ALA A 224 21.42 -32.37 -46.04
N THR A 225 21.03 -32.38 -47.31
CA THR A 225 20.76 -31.15 -48.07
C THR A 225 19.27 -30.86 -48.19
N THR A 226 18.44 -31.91 -48.25
CA THR A 226 16.99 -31.75 -48.40
C THR A 226 16.28 -31.51 -47.05
N PRO A 227 15.15 -30.79 -47.02
CA PRO A 227 14.37 -30.59 -45.79
C PRO A 227 13.94 -31.90 -45.13
N ALA A 228 13.67 -32.94 -45.92
CA ALA A 228 13.29 -34.26 -45.43
C ALA A 228 14.48 -34.99 -44.76
N GLU A 229 15.67 -34.93 -45.36
CA GLU A 229 16.90 -35.49 -44.76
C GLU A 229 17.28 -34.76 -43.47
N LYS A 230 17.13 -33.43 -43.44
CA LYS A 230 17.35 -32.62 -42.24
C LYS A 230 16.34 -32.93 -41.14
N GLN A 231 15.09 -33.26 -41.50
CA GLN A 231 14.07 -33.71 -40.57
C GLN A 231 14.39 -35.07 -39.97
N SER A 232 14.84 -36.05 -40.77
CA SER A 232 15.19 -37.38 -40.28
C SER A 232 16.46 -37.41 -39.43
N SER A 233 17.38 -36.47 -39.64
CA SER A 233 18.67 -36.38 -38.93
C SER A 233 18.70 -35.31 -37.83
N CYS A 234 17.55 -34.69 -37.52
CA CYS A 234 17.49 -33.61 -36.54
C CYS A 234 17.69 -34.14 -35.11
N LEU A 235 18.66 -33.58 -34.40
CA LEU A 235 18.74 -33.67 -32.94
C LEU A 235 17.78 -32.61 -32.40
N HIS A 236 16.51 -32.98 -32.29
CA HIS A 236 15.47 -32.07 -31.83
C HIS A 236 15.90 -31.34 -30.55
N SER A 237 15.88 -30.00 -30.58
CA SER A 237 16.24 -29.17 -29.43
C SER A 237 15.32 -29.45 -28.24
N LYS A 238 15.78 -29.16 -27.03
CA LYS A 238 14.91 -29.23 -25.83
C LYS A 238 13.84 -28.15 -25.84
N PHE A 239 14.13 -27.04 -26.52
CA PHE A 239 13.27 -25.85 -26.58
C PHE A 239 12.56 -25.75 -27.93
N TRP A 240 11.25 -26.02 -27.91
CA TRP A 240 10.40 -25.87 -29.08
C TRP A 240 9.44 -24.69 -28.83
N PRO A 241 9.52 -23.60 -29.60
CA PRO A 241 8.58 -22.50 -29.47
C PRO A 241 7.14 -22.96 -29.73
N LYS A 242 6.22 -22.41 -28.93
CA LYS A 242 4.78 -22.57 -29.12
C LYS A 242 4.34 -21.73 -30.32
N GLU A 243 3.66 -22.36 -31.27
CA GLU A 243 3.16 -21.71 -32.48
C GLU A 243 1.64 -21.91 -32.59
N GLN A 244 0.92 -20.80 -32.77
CA GLN A 244 -0.53 -20.81 -32.92
C GLN A 244 -0.91 -20.89 -34.41
N GLN A 245 -1.43 -22.03 -34.81
CA GLN A 245 -1.89 -22.31 -36.16
C GLN A 245 -3.30 -21.75 -36.39
N LYS A 246 -3.58 -21.27 -37.61
CA LYS A 246 -4.91 -20.75 -37.99
C LYS A 246 -6.01 -21.84 -37.98
N LYS A 247 -5.63 -23.11 -38.09
CA LYS A 247 -6.54 -24.27 -38.13
C LYS A 247 -5.98 -25.41 -37.26
N LYS A 248 -6.81 -26.41 -36.97
CA LYS A 248 -6.36 -27.68 -36.37
C LYS A 248 -5.26 -28.30 -37.24
N PHE A 249 -4.13 -28.64 -36.64
CA PHE A 249 -3.01 -29.26 -37.35
C PHE A 249 -2.93 -30.76 -37.06
N LYS A 250 -2.25 -31.51 -37.94
CA LYS A 250 -1.93 -32.92 -37.74
C LYS A 250 -0.54 -33.02 -37.11
N CYS A 251 -0.43 -33.65 -35.94
CA CYS A 251 0.86 -33.84 -35.26
C CYS A 251 1.74 -34.79 -36.10
N ALA A 252 2.97 -34.38 -36.41
CA ALA A 252 3.88 -35.19 -37.22
C ALA A 252 4.40 -36.44 -36.48
N ALA A 253 4.37 -36.44 -35.13
CA ALA A 253 4.83 -37.58 -34.33
C ALA A 253 3.76 -38.67 -34.11
N CYS A 254 2.51 -38.30 -33.78
CA CYS A 254 1.43 -39.27 -33.50
C CYS A 254 0.36 -39.35 -34.60
N GLY A 255 0.42 -38.50 -35.62
CA GLY A 255 -0.56 -38.44 -36.71
C GLY A 255 -1.94 -37.91 -36.32
N GLN A 256 -2.18 -37.57 -35.05
CA GLN A 256 -3.49 -37.12 -34.57
C GLN A 256 -3.76 -35.64 -34.88
N LYS A 257 -5.01 -35.30 -35.18
CA LYS A 257 -5.45 -33.89 -35.30
C LYS A 257 -5.56 -33.27 -33.90
N ARG A 258 -4.90 -32.12 -33.70
CA ARG A 258 -4.88 -31.41 -32.41
C ARG A 258 -5.44 -29.99 -32.57
N GLY A 259 -5.60 -29.30 -31.44
CA GLY A 259 -6.01 -27.89 -31.42
C GLY A 259 -5.07 -26.98 -32.21
N PRO A 260 -5.38 -25.69 -32.36
CA PRO A 260 -4.54 -24.76 -33.13
C PRO A 260 -3.14 -24.56 -32.53
N THR A 261 -2.92 -24.92 -31.26
CA THR A 261 -1.61 -24.77 -30.62
C THR A 261 -0.70 -25.97 -30.88
N GLY A 262 0.39 -25.75 -31.62
CA GLY A 262 1.45 -26.73 -31.86
C GLY A 262 2.81 -26.25 -31.37
N TYR A 263 3.78 -27.14 -31.35
CA TYR A 263 5.17 -26.84 -31.00
C TYR A 263 6.03 -27.17 -32.21
N LYS A 264 6.82 -26.20 -32.68
CA LYS A 264 7.64 -26.37 -33.88
C LYS A 264 9.11 -26.45 -33.51
N CYS A 265 9.82 -27.43 -34.06
CA CYS A 265 11.26 -27.51 -33.89
C CYS A 265 11.93 -26.35 -34.65
N PRO A 266 12.80 -25.55 -34.00
CA PRO A 266 13.45 -24.40 -34.62
C PRO A 266 14.45 -24.79 -35.72
N HIS A 267 14.87 -26.06 -35.78
CA HIS A 267 15.85 -26.54 -36.74
C HIS A 267 15.21 -27.20 -37.97
N CYS A 268 14.31 -28.17 -37.78
CA CYS A 268 13.77 -28.98 -38.88
C CYS A 268 12.31 -28.68 -39.26
N ALA A 269 11.70 -27.65 -38.66
CA ALA A 269 10.31 -27.27 -38.87
C ALA A 269 9.27 -28.37 -38.57
N PHE A 270 9.67 -29.42 -37.84
CA PHE A 270 8.77 -30.48 -37.41
C PHE A 270 7.74 -29.94 -36.42
N LEU A 271 6.45 -30.22 -36.67
CA LEU A 271 5.35 -29.72 -35.84
C LEU A 271 4.76 -30.85 -34.99
N SER A 272 4.89 -30.73 -33.66
CA SER A 272 4.43 -31.72 -32.69
C SER A 272 3.37 -31.14 -31.75
N CYS A 273 2.62 -32.02 -31.07
CA CYS A 273 1.70 -31.64 -30.00
C CYS A 273 2.38 -31.74 -28.64
N GLN A 274 1.85 -31.03 -27.64
CA GLN A 274 2.41 -30.99 -26.28
C GLN A 274 2.75 -32.39 -25.73
N GLY A 275 1.82 -33.34 -25.80
CA GLY A 275 2.05 -34.70 -25.28
C GLY A 275 3.13 -35.50 -26.02
N CYS A 276 3.38 -35.22 -27.30
CA CYS A 276 4.50 -35.85 -28.02
C CYS A 276 5.82 -35.15 -27.69
N LEU A 277 5.80 -33.81 -27.53
CA LEU A 277 6.96 -33.04 -27.12
C LEU A 277 7.45 -33.47 -25.73
N SER A 278 6.54 -33.63 -24.75
CA SER A 278 6.89 -34.12 -23.41
C SER A 278 7.61 -35.46 -23.46
N LYS A 279 7.07 -36.43 -24.22
CA LYS A 279 7.69 -37.76 -24.38
C LYS A 279 9.06 -37.71 -25.07
N MET A 280 9.25 -36.80 -26.02
CA MET A 280 10.54 -36.59 -26.68
C MET A 280 11.57 -35.98 -25.72
N ASN A 281 11.15 -35.02 -24.89
CA ASN A 281 12.00 -34.42 -23.86
C ASN A 281 12.36 -35.38 -22.72
N GLU A 282 11.46 -36.28 -22.31
CA GLU A 282 11.75 -37.33 -21.32
C GLU A 282 12.86 -38.26 -21.78
N LYS A 283 12.83 -38.70 -23.05
CA LYS A 283 13.90 -39.52 -23.63
C LYS A 283 15.25 -38.81 -23.69
N TYR A 284 15.23 -37.48 -23.82
CA TYR A 284 16.44 -36.65 -23.90
C TYR A 284 17.07 -36.36 -22.51
N ASN A 285 16.28 -36.36 -21.43
CA ASN A 285 16.78 -36.16 -20.06
C ASN A 285 17.07 -37.49 -19.32
N GLY A 286 16.75 -38.65 -19.91
CA GLY A 286 16.90 -39.98 -19.33
C GLY A 286 18.20 -40.72 -19.71
N THR A 287 19.14 -40.03 -20.34
CA THR A 287 20.50 -40.48 -20.69
C THR A 287 21.50 -39.45 -20.21
#